data_AF-A0AAV0C609-F1
#
_entry.id   AF-A0AAV0C609-F1
#
_cell.length_a   1.000
_cell.length_b   1.000
_cell.length_c   1.000
_cell.angle_alpha   90.00
_cell.angle_beta   90.00
_cell.angle_gamma   90.00
#
_symmetry.space_group_name_H-M   'P 1'
#
loop_
_entity.id
_entity.type
_entity.pdbx_description
1 polymer ?
#
loop_
_entity_poly.entity_id
_entity_poly.type
_entity_poly.pdbx_seq_one_letter_code
_entity_poly.pdbx_strand_id
1 'polypeptide(L)'
;MWADLLLQAALILFAIVMFLSMHNIPQTIFAKLRTRSQSRTIQARRHFVLGAQRLDRARSGKELSSSMRISLAKSAEEEADRAIGLDIKDAAPHLLKAMALEVQGFKTSAIGAMDVALSPLAAKSLSESERAEALHKRAALRIATSQDGELDSAIADLVDAVRLRGDDVKARCLLGECYEKKGLKVEAQKCYEDALKVQPDYSAAQVALSRLAA
;
A
#
# COMPACT_ATOMS: atom_id res chain seq x y z
N MET A 1 -49.45 -16.32 29.24
CA MET A 1 -49.35 -17.05 27.95
C MET A 1 -48.12 -16.65 27.15
N TRP A 2 -47.99 -15.43 26.61
CA TRP A 2 -46.77 -15.02 25.87
C TRP A 2 -45.51 -14.93 26.75
N ALA A 3 -45.64 -14.44 27.99
CA ALA A 3 -44.53 -14.37 28.94
C ALA A 3 -43.97 -15.76 29.33
N ASP A 4 -44.84 -16.76 29.48
CA ASP A 4 -44.45 -18.13 29.82
C ASP A 4 -43.71 -18.82 28.66
N LEU A 5 -44.17 -18.62 27.42
CA LEU A 5 -43.49 -19.08 26.21
C LEU A 5 -42.08 -18.46 26.06
N LEU A 6 -41.95 -17.16 26.36
CA LEU A 6 -40.64 -16.48 26.35
C LEU A 6 -39.71 -17.01 27.45
N LEU A 7 -40.23 -17.23 28.65
CA LEU A 7 -39.45 -17.78 29.77
C LEU A 7 -38.98 -19.21 29.47
N GLN A 8 -39.85 -20.04 28.90
CA GLN A 8 -39.52 -21.41 28.53
C GLN A 8 -38.49 -21.46 27.40
N ALA A 9 -38.60 -20.59 26.39
CA ALA A 9 -37.60 -20.46 25.34
C ALA A 9 -36.24 -20.00 25.90
N ALA A 10 -36.22 -19.06 26.85
CA ALA A 10 -35.00 -18.60 27.50
C ALA A 10 -34.30 -19.72 28.31
N LEU A 11 -35.07 -20.53 29.04
CA LEU A 11 -34.54 -21.68 29.79
C LEU A 11 -33.96 -22.77 28.87
N ILE A 12 -34.61 -23.03 27.73
CA ILE A 12 -34.10 -23.98 26.73
C ILE A 12 -32.80 -23.46 26.12
N LEU A 13 -32.75 -22.18 25.74
CA LEU A 13 -31.52 -21.55 25.22
C LEU A 13 -30.39 -21.64 26.26
N PHE A 14 -30.68 -21.35 27.53
CA PHE A 14 -29.71 -21.43 28.61
C PHE A 14 -29.18 -22.86 28.81
N ALA A 15 -30.05 -23.86 28.81
CA ALA A 15 -29.66 -25.27 28.91
C ALA A 15 -28.79 -25.72 27.72
N ILE A 16 -29.11 -25.28 26.51
CA ILE A 16 -28.30 -25.55 25.31
C ILE A 16 -26.91 -24.91 25.44
N VAL A 17 -26.84 -23.65 25.88
CA VAL A 17 -25.56 -22.95 26.09
C VAL A 17 -24.71 -23.64 27.16
N MET A 18 -25.32 -24.04 28.29
CA MET A 18 -24.62 -24.80 29.34
C MET A 18 -24.11 -26.15 28.84
N PHE A 19 -24.95 -26.89 28.11
CA PHE A 19 -24.59 -28.19 27.54
C PHE A 19 -23.42 -28.07 26.55
N LEU A 20 -23.46 -27.07 25.66
CA LEU A 20 -22.37 -26.80 24.73
C LEU A 20 -21.07 -26.40 25.45
N SER A 21 -21.16 -25.59 26.50
CA SER A 21 -20.00 -25.22 27.34
C SER A 21 -19.42 -26.41 28.09
N MET A 22 -20.26 -27.28 28.66
CA MET A 22 -19.83 -28.48 29.39
C MET A 22 -19.06 -29.45 28.48
N HIS A 23 -19.39 -29.48 27.19
CA HIS A 23 -18.70 -30.29 26.19
C HIS A 23 -17.50 -29.59 25.51
N ASN A 24 -17.07 -28.40 25.96
CA ASN A 24 -15.97 -27.62 25.36
C ASN A 24 -16.10 -27.38 23.84
N ILE A 25 -17.32 -27.49 23.30
CA ILE A 25 -17.61 -27.30 21.87
C ILE A 25 -17.25 -25.89 21.40
N PRO A 26 -17.57 -24.81 22.16
CA PRO A 26 -17.17 -23.46 21.77
C PRO A 26 -15.65 -23.34 21.60
N GLN A 27 -14.86 -23.85 22.55
CA GLN A 27 -13.40 -23.71 22.54
C GLN A 27 -12.76 -24.48 21.38
N THR A 28 -13.23 -25.69 21.07
CA THR A 28 -12.70 -26.49 19.95
C THR A 28 -13.03 -25.88 18.58
N ILE A 29 -14.22 -25.29 18.42
CA ILE A 29 -14.59 -24.55 17.21
C ILE A 29 -13.73 -23.29 17.05
N PHE A 30 -13.56 -22.50 18.12
CA PHE A 30 -12.69 -21.32 18.09
C PHE A 30 -11.21 -21.68 17.82
N ALA A 31 -10.72 -22.80 18.37
CA ALA A 31 -9.37 -23.30 18.09
C ALA A 31 -9.21 -23.69 16.61
N LYS A 32 -10.16 -24.43 16.03
CA LYS A 32 -10.17 -24.78 14.59
C LYS A 32 -10.30 -23.54 13.69
N LEU A 33 -11.10 -22.56 14.11
CA LEU A 33 -11.23 -21.30 13.37
C LEU A 33 -9.91 -20.50 13.39
N ARG A 34 -9.24 -20.46 14.54
CA ARG A 34 -7.92 -19.82 14.71
C ARG A 34 -6.85 -20.51 13.88
N THR A 35 -6.76 -21.84 13.89
CA THR A 35 -5.76 -22.58 13.09
C THR A 35 -6.02 -22.43 11.59
N ARG A 36 -7.29 -22.41 11.16
CA ARG A 36 -7.66 -22.13 9.77
C ARG A 36 -7.28 -20.70 9.35
N SER A 37 -7.52 -19.72 10.22
CA SER A 37 -7.11 -18.33 9.98
C SER A 37 -5.59 -18.21 9.86
N GLN A 38 -4.85 -18.83 10.78
CA GLN A 38 -3.39 -18.83 10.78
C GLN A 38 -2.82 -19.49 9.52
N SER A 39 -3.40 -20.61 9.08
CA SER A 39 -3.02 -21.27 7.83
C SER A 39 -3.21 -20.36 6.60
N ARG A 40 -4.32 -19.61 6.54
CA ARG A 40 -4.55 -18.62 5.46
C ARG A 40 -3.50 -17.51 5.46
N THR A 41 -3.17 -16.94 6.62
CA THR A 41 -2.13 -15.90 6.71
C THR A 41 -0.77 -16.43 6.29
N ILE A 42 -0.41 -17.67 6.65
CA ILE A 42 0.85 -18.30 6.22
C ILE A 42 0.87 -18.49 4.70
N GLN A 43 -0.24 -18.95 4.11
CA GLN A 43 -0.37 -19.09 2.66
C GLN A 43 -0.27 -17.73 1.95
N ALA A 44 -0.93 -16.69 2.48
CA ALA A 44 -0.85 -15.33 1.94
C ALA A 44 0.60 -14.83 1.90
N ARG A 45 1.33 -14.98 3.02
CA ARG A 45 2.76 -14.61 3.11
C ARG A 45 3.63 -15.39 2.13
N ARG A 46 3.36 -16.68 1.93
CA ARG A 46 4.09 -17.49 0.95
C ARG A 46 3.89 -16.95 -0.46
N HIS A 47 2.64 -16.65 -0.84
CA HIS A 47 2.34 -16.06 -2.15
C HIS A 47 3.00 -14.69 -2.31
N PHE A 48 2.91 -13.83 -1.28
CA PHE A 48 3.60 -12.54 -1.26
C PHE A 48 5.11 -12.67 -1.50
N VAL A 49 5.80 -13.57 -0.78
CA VAL A 49 7.25 -13.78 -0.94
C VAL A 49 7.58 -14.29 -2.35
N LEU A 50 6.81 -15.24 -2.89
CA LEU A 50 6.99 -15.73 -4.26
C LEU A 50 6.78 -14.63 -5.30
N GLY A 51 5.79 -13.77 -5.11
CA GLY A 51 5.55 -12.64 -5.98
C GLY A 51 6.68 -11.61 -5.90
N ALA A 52 7.15 -11.28 -4.70
CA ALA A 52 8.28 -10.38 -4.48
C ALA A 52 9.57 -10.88 -5.15
N GLN A 53 9.87 -12.18 -5.05
CA GLN A 53 11.02 -12.77 -5.74
C GLN A 53 10.92 -12.67 -7.26
N ARG A 54 9.73 -12.87 -7.83
CA ARG A 54 9.51 -12.73 -9.28
C ARG A 54 9.65 -11.28 -9.73
N LEU A 55 9.10 -10.35 -8.96
CA LEU A 55 9.23 -8.92 -9.23
C LEU A 55 10.69 -8.45 -9.15
N ASP A 56 11.42 -8.92 -8.14
CA ASP A 56 12.84 -8.61 -8.00
C ASP A 56 13.65 -9.09 -9.20
N ARG A 57 13.40 -10.33 -9.66
CA ARG A 57 14.01 -10.84 -10.91
C ARG A 57 13.64 -9.99 -12.13
N ALA A 58 12.38 -9.55 -12.24
CA ALA A 58 11.93 -8.70 -13.33
C ALA A 58 12.68 -7.35 -13.36
N ARG A 59 13.09 -6.83 -12.20
CA ARG A 59 13.78 -5.54 -12.04
C ARG A 59 15.31 -5.65 -12.14
N SER A 60 15.89 -6.74 -11.62
CA SER A 60 17.34 -6.90 -11.48
C SER A 60 18.04 -7.55 -12.68
N GLY A 61 17.33 -8.30 -13.53
CA GLY A 61 17.96 -8.99 -14.65
C GLY A 61 18.33 -8.05 -15.79
N LYS A 62 19.59 -7.60 -15.78
CA LYS A 62 20.19 -6.72 -16.80
C LYS A 62 20.11 -7.28 -18.23
N GLU A 63 20.12 -8.61 -18.36
CA GLU A 63 20.09 -9.34 -19.64
C GLU A 63 18.68 -9.86 -20.03
N LEU A 64 17.65 -9.55 -19.24
CA LEU A 64 16.30 -10.03 -19.54
C LEU A 64 15.71 -9.24 -20.71
N SER A 65 15.15 -9.97 -21.69
CA SER A 65 14.34 -9.36 -22.73
C SER A 65 13.13 -8.64 -22.12
N SER A 66 12.66 -7.59 -22.81
CA SER A 66 11.50 -6.82 -22.33
C SER A 66 10.27 -7.72 -22.08
N SER A 67 10.03 -8.68 -22.97
CA SER A 67 8.93 -9.66 -22.84
C SER A 67 9.07 -10.55 -21.60
N MET A 68 10.30 -10.98 -21.27
CA MET A 68 10.54 -11.80 -20.09
C MET A 68 10.33 -11.00 -18.79
N ARG A 69 10.75 -9.72 -18.76
CA ARG A 69 10.48 -8.84 -17.61
C ARG A 69 8.98 -8.66 -17.39
N ILE A 70 8.22 -8.41 -18.46
CA ILE A 70 6.75 -8.27 -18.39
C ILE A 70 6.11 -9.59 -17.95
N SER A 71 6.56 -10.74 -18.44
CA SER A 71 6.06 -12.06 -18.02
C SER A 71 6.31 -12.33 -16.54
N LEU A 72 7.50 -12.02 -16.03
CA LEU A 72 7.83 -12.16 -14.60
C LEU A 72 6.99 -11.21 -13.74
N ALA A 73 6.80 -9.96 -14.20
CA ALA A 73 5.95 -8.99 -13.52
C ALA A 73 4.48 -9.45 -13.48
N LYS A 74 3.94 -9.97 -14.58
CA LYS A 74 2.60 -10.54 -14.62
C LYS A 74 2.45 -11.70 -13.65
N SER A 75 3.45 -12.59 -13.59
CA SER A 75 3.43 -13.69 -12.62
C SER A 75 3.54 -13.20 -11.17
N ALA A 76 4.25 -12.09 -10.92
CA ALA A 76 4.28 -11.44 -9.60
C ALA A 76 2.92 -10.84 -9.22
N GLU A 77 2.22 -10.21 -10.18
CA GLU A 77 0.84 -9.72 -10.00
C GLU A 77 -0.12 -10.86 -9.62
N GLU A 78 -0.06 -11.99 -10.33
CA GLU A 78 -0.92 -13.15 -10.05
C GLU A 78 -0.70 -13.71 -8.62
N GLU A 79 0.55 -13.75 -8.16
CA GLU A 79 0.83 -14.13 -6.77
C GLU A 79 0.31 -13.11 -5.77
N ALA A 80 0.43 -11.82 -6.08
CA ALA A 80 -0.12 -10.76 -5.25
C ALA A 80 -1.64 -10.91 -5.13
N ASP A 81 -2.35 -11.20 -6.23
CA ASP A 81 -3.79 -11.44 -6.21
C ASP A 81 -4.19 -12.67 -5.38
N ARG A 82 -3.38 -13.75 -5.44
CA ARG A 82 -3.57 -14.90 -4.55
C ARG A 82 -3.39 -14.53 -3.08
N ALA A 83 -2.40 -13.71 -2.75
CA ALA A 83 -2.18 -13.23 -1.39
C ALA A 83 -3.34 -12.33 -0.90
N ILE A 84 -3.79 -11.39 -1.74
CA ILE A 84 -4.94 -10.50 -1.45
C ILE A 84 -6.21 -11.31 -1.16
N GLY A 85 -6.48 -12.34 -1.97
CA GLY A 85 -7.65 -13.20 -1.76
C GLY A 85 -7.66 -13.98 -0.44
N LEU A 86 -6.48 -14.13 0.19
CA LEU A 86 -6.31 -14.80 1.47
C LEU A 86 -6.30 -13.84 2.66
N ASP A 87 -5.72 -12.65 2.49
CA ASP A 87 -5.69 -11.58 3.50
C ASP A 87 -5.89 -10.18 2.87
N ILE A 88 -7.14 -9.72 2.90
CA ILE A 88 -7.55 -8.44 2.28
C ILE A 88 -7.10 -7.22 3.12
N LYS A 89 -6.70 -7.43 4.38
CA LYS A 89 -6.31 -6.33 5.28
C LYS A 89 -4.82 -6.00 5.19
N ASP A 90 -4.03 -6.85 4.54
CA ASP A 90 -2.60 -6.63 4.34
C ASP A 90 -2.38 -5.73 3.12
N ALA A 91 -1.73 -4.59 3.32
CA ALA A 91 -1.39 -3.65 2.26
C ALA A 91 -0.20 -4.13 1.41
N ALA A 92 0.68 -4.97 1.95
CA ALA A 92 1.92 -5.36 1.27
C ALA A 92 1.67 -6.07 -0.09
N PRO A 93 0.72 -7.03 -0.20
CA PRO A 93 0.33 -7.59 -1.49
C PRO A 93 -0.20 -6.56 -2.50
N HIS A 94 -0.94 -5.54 -2.05
CA HIS A 94 -1.43 -4.48 -2.92
C HIS A 94 -0.29 -3.60 -3.45
N LEU A 95 0.70 -3.27 -2.60
CA LEU A 95 1.91 -2.56 -3.02
C LEU A 95 2.73 -3.37 -4.02
N LEU A 96 2.89 -4.68 -3.77
CA LEU A 96 3.55 -5.60 -4.68
C LEU A 96 2.85 -5.65 -6.05
N LYS A 97 1.52 -5.73 -6.06
CA LYS A 97 0.71 -5.67 -7.28
C LYS A 97 0.93 -4.37 -8.03
N ALA A 98 0.91 -3.22 -7.33
CA ALA A 98 1.16 -1.93 -7.96
C ALA A 98 2.55 -1.86 -8.61
N MET A 99 3.57 -2.36 -7.93
CA MET A 99 4.94 -2.41 -8.44
C MET A 99 5.11 -3.36 -9.63
N ALA A 100 4.32 -4.43 -9.70
CA ALA A 100 4.28 -5.33 -10.84
C ALA A 100 3.57 -4.70 -12.05
N LEU A 101 2.43 -4.02 -11.83
CA LEU A 101 1.71 -3.28 -12.86
C LEU A 101 2.55 -2.13 -13.44
N GLU A 102 3.34 -1.46 -12.61
CA GLU A 102 4.30 -0.44 -13.04
C GLU A 102 5.31 -1.02 -14.05
N VAL A 103 5.89 -2.20 -13.76
CA VAL A 103 6.85 -2.87 -14.66
C VAL A 103 6.18 -3.30 -15.97
N GLN A 104 4.89 -3.63 -15.93
CA GLN A 104 4.09 -3.91 -17.13
C GLN A 104 3.70 -2.65 -17.92
N GLY A 105 3.88 -1.45 -17.36
CA GLY A 105 3.52 -0.17 -17.96
C GLY A 105 2.08 0.29 -17.65
N PHE A 106 1.32 -0.46 -16.86
CA PHE A 106 -0.06 -0.14 -16.50
C PHE A 106 -0.13 0.83 -15.31
N LYS A 107 0.31 2.07 -15.52
CA LYS A 107 0.44 3.08 -14.46
C LYS A 107 -0.89 3.42 -13.77
N THR A 108 -1.99 3.53 -14.50
CA THR A 108 -3.32 3.81 -13.92
C THR A 108 -3.81 2.68 -13.02
N SER A 109 -3.65 1.42 -13.46
CA SER A 109 -3.95 0.25 -12.64
C SER A 109 -3.04 0.16 -11.41
N ALA A 110 -1.77 0.57 -11.54
CA ALA A 110 -0.85 0.64 -10.41
C ALA A 110 -1.30 1.68 -9.37
N ILE A 111 -1.76 2.86 -9.80
CA ILE A 111 -2.35 3.87 -8.90
C ILE A 111 -3.56 3.28 -8.17
N GLY A 112 -4.47 2.60 -8.88
CA GLY A 112 -5.63 1.95 -8.26
C GLY A 112 -5.26 0.90 -7.21
N ALA A 113 -4.21 0.10 -7.45
CA ALA A 113 -3.70 -0.84 -6.45
C ALA A 113 -3.10 -0.12 -5.23
N MET A 114 -2.42 1.02 -5.41
CA MET A 114 -1.93 1.84 -4.31
C MET A 114 -3.05 2.53 -3.53
N ASP A 115 -4.14 2.93 -4.19
CA ASP A 115 -5.32 3.48 -3.52
C ASP A 115 -5.95 2.46 -2.56
N VAL A 116 -6.00 1.18 -2.96
CA VAL A 116 -6.45 0.10 -2.07
C VAL A 116 -5.45 -0.12 -0.93
N ALA A 117 -4.15 -0.15 -1.20
CA ALA A 117 -3.10 -0.32 -0.18
C ALA A 117 -3.14 0.78 0.90
N LEU A 118 -3.41 2.02 0.49
CA LEU A 118 -3.48 3.21 1.35
C LEU A 118 -4.89 3.47 1.92
N SER A 119 -5.85 2.58 1.64
CA SER A 119 -7.21 2.69 2.20
C SER A 119 -7.22 2.50 3.73
N PRO A 120 -8.22 3.02 4.45
CA PRO A 120 -8.33 2.84 5.91
C PRO A 120 -8.35 1.38 6.38
N LEU A 121 -8.71 0.44 5.48
CA LEU A 121 -8.76 -0.98 5.75
C LEU A 121 -7.34 -1.59 5.77
N ALA A 122 -6.53 -1.27 4.77
CA ALA A 122 -5.22 -1.90 4.56
C ALA A 122 -4.05 -1.09 5.15
N ALA A 123 -4.15 0.25 5.15
CA ALA A 123 -3.06 1.14 5.60
C ALA A 123 -2.62 0.90 7.04
N LYS A 124 -3.48 0.31 7.89
CA LYS A 124 -3.17 -0.08 9.27
C LYS A 124 -2.11 -1.16 9.38
N SER A 125 -1.88 -1.92 8.32
CA SER A 125 -0.83 -2.95 8.26
C SER A 125 0.55 -2.37 7.92
N LEU A 126 0.63 -1.13 7.45
CA LEU A 126 1.88 -0.45 7.10
C LEU A 126 2.44 0.28 8.32
N SER A 127 3.77 0.24 8.46
CA SER A 127 4.49 1.20 9.29
C SER A 127 4.42 2.61 8.69
N GLU A 128 4.67 3.65 9.48
CA GLU A 128 4.68 5.04 8.97
C GLU A 128 5.72 5.23 7.85
N SER A 129 6.86 4.55 7.93
CA SER A 129 7.88 4.59 6.86
C SER A 129 7.41 3.92 5.57
N GLU A 130 6.78 2.74 5.66
CA GLU A 130 6.24 2.05 4.48
C GLU A 130 5.07 2.83 3.87
N ARG A 131 4.24 3.45 4.72
CA ARG A 131 3.15 4.32 4.28
C ARG A 131 3.69 5.56 3.57
N ALA A 132 4.74 6.18 4.10
CA ALA A 132 5.42 7.30 3.44
C ALA A 132 5.96 6.90 2.06
N GLU A 133 6.60 5.73 1.96
CA GLU A 133 7.11 5.23 0.67
C GLU A 133 5.98 4.95 -0.32
N ALA A 134 4.88 4.34 0.14
CA ALA A 134 3.71 4.08 -0.70
C ALA A 134 3.08 5.37 -1.23
N LEU A 135 2.94 6.39 -0.37
CA LEU A 135 2.43 7.71 -0.75
C LEU A 135 3.34 8.40 -1.78
N HIS A 136 4.66 8.42 -1.54
CA HIS A 136 5.63 8.96 -2.48
C HIS A 136 5.53 8.24 -3.84
N LYS A 137 5.54 6.90 -3.86
CA LYS A 137 5.42 6.15 -5.11
C LYS A 137 4.10 6.44 -5.84
N ARG A 138 2.97 6.52 -5.13
CA ARG A 138 1.67 6.84 -5.73
C ARG A 138 1.66 8.24 -6.35
N ALA A 139 2.25 9.22 -5.66
CA ALA A 139 2.41 10.57 -6.19
C ALA A 139 3.28 10.59 -7.45
N ALA A 140 4.41 9.88 -7.44
CA ALA A 140 5.28 9.78 -8.62
C ALA A 140 4.55 9.17 -9.82
N LEU A 141 3.70 8.16 -9.60
CA LEU A 141 2.87 7.59 -10.66
C LEU A 141 1.85 8.61 -11.19
N ARG A 142 1.12 9.31 -10.31
CA ARG A 142 0.15 10.36 -10.67
C ARG A 142 0.79 11.48 -11.49
N ILE A 143 1.98 11.94 -11.08
CA ILE A 143 2.75 12.93 -11.85
C ILE A 143 3.13 12.36 -13.22
N ALA A 144 3.53 11.09 -13.29
CA ALA A 144 3.92 10.45 -14.54
C ALA A 144 2.74 10.11 -15.47
N THR A 145 1.50 10.15 -14.97
CA THR A 145 0.25 9.98 -15.73
C THR A 145 -0.49 11.29 -16.00
N SER A 146 0.04 12.43 -15.51
CA SER A 146 -0.59 13.77 -15.48
C SER A 146 -1.64 14.01 -16.56
N GLN A 147 -2.90 13.83 -16.17
CA GLN A 147 -4.01 14.62 -16.68
C GLN A 147 -4.27 15.74 -15.66
N ASP A 148 -4.76 16.90 -16.09
CA ASP A 148 -4.81 18.18 -15.33
C ASP A 148 -5.60 18.20 -13.99
N GLY A 149 -5.96 17.04 -13.42
CA GLY A 149 -6.54 16.90 -12.07
C GLY A 149 -5.72 16.07 -11.08
N GLU A 150 -4.69 15.33 -11.52
CA GLU A 150 -3.95 14.42 -10.62
C GLU A 150 -2.83 15.10 -9.82
N LEU A 151 -2.43 16.32 -10.20
CA LEU A 151 -1.35 17.06 -9.53
C LEU A 151 -1.71 17.44 -8.09
N ASP A 152 -2.95 17.84 -7.81
CA ASP A 152 -3.39 18.15 -6.44
C ASP A 152 -3.38 16.91 -5.54
N SER A 153 -3.80 15.77 -6.10
CA SER A 153 -3.74 14.48 -5.41
C SER A 153 -2.30 14.03 -5.16
N ALA A 154 -1.38 14.31 -6.09
CA ALA A 154 0.05 14.05 -5.91
C ALA A 154 0.68 14.95 -4.84
N ILE A 155 0.33 16.24 -4.80
CA ILE A 155 0.76 17.18 -3.75
C ILE A 155 0.31 16.70 -2.38
N ALA A 156 -0.96 16.30 -2.24
CA ALA A 156 -1.49 15.78 -0.98
C ALA A 156 -0.72 14.53 -0.50
N ASP A 157 -0.46 13.59 -1.41
CA ASP A 157 0.33 12.40 -1.11
C ASP A 157 1.76 12.74 -0.67
N LEU A 158 2.42 13.68 -1.34
CA LEU A 158 3.81 14.07 -1.03
C LEU A 158 3.91 14.85 0.28
N VAL A 159 2.94 15.72 0.59
CA VAL A 159 2.86 16.41 1.88
C VAL A 159 2.73 15.39 3.02
N ASP A 160 1.85 14.41 2.87
CA ASP A 160 1.71 13.33 3.84
C ASP A 160 2.98 12.48 3.92
N ALA A 161 3.59 12.11 2.79
CA ALA A 161 4.84 11.34 2.76
C ALA A 161 5.98 12.07 3.50
N VAL A 162 6.16 13.37 3.26
CA VAL A 162 7.19 14.18 3.92
C VAL A 162 6.87 14.38 5.41
N ARG A 163 5.59 14.45 5.80
CA ARG A 163 5.19 14.51 7.22
C ARG A 163 5.54 13.22 7.95
N LEU A 164 5.28 12.07 7.32
CA LEU A 164 5.57 10.76 7.90
C LEU A 164 7.07 10.45 7.89
N ARG A 165 7.78 10.93 6.88
CA ARG A 165 9.22 10.71 6.68
C ARG A 165 9.90 12.00 6.20
N GLY A 166 10.34 12.80 7.17
CA GLY A 166 10.95 14.11 6.92
C GLY A 166 12.31 14.09 6.22
N ASP A 167 12.99 12.95 6.20
CA ASP A 167 14.29 12.75 5.54
C ASP A 167 14.17 12.28 4.09
N ASP A 168 12.96 12.11 3.54
CA ASP A 168 12.77 11.78 2.12
C ASP A 168 12.99 12.99 1.21
N VAL A 169 14.26 13.25 0.90
CA VAL A 169 14.70 14.34 0.01
C VAL A 169 14.05 14.24 -1.37
N LYS A 170 13.84 13.02 -1.88
CA LYS A 170 13.22 12.77 -3.19
C LYS A 170 11.76 13.18 -3.20
N ALA A 171 10.99 12.78 -2.18
CA ALA A 171 9.60 13.20 -2.04
C ALA A 171 9.48 14.72 -1.92
N ARG A 172 10.37 15.36 -1.16
CA ARG A 172 10.38 16.81 -1.01
C ARG A 172 10.70 17.55 -2.32
N CYS A 173 11.60 17.02 -3.14
CA CYS A 173 11.88 17.58 -4.45
C CYS A 173 10.72 17.38 -5.45
N LEU A 174 10.08 16.21 -5.44
CA LEU A 174 8.87 15.98 -6.25
C LEU A 174 7.73 16.92 -5.84
N LEU A 175 7.62 17.25 -4.54
CA LEU A 175 6.64 18.22 -4.05
C LEU A 175 6.93 19.62 -4.62
N GLY A 176 8.20 20.01 -4.65
CA GLY A 176 8.65 21.24 -5.31
C GLY A 176 8.30 21.26 -6.81
N GLU A 177 8.53 20.14 -7.51
CA GLU A 177 8.22 20.01 -8.95
C GLU A 177 6.71 20.17 -9.21
N CYS A 178 5.88 19.57 -8.37
CA CYS A 178 4.43 19.75 -8.44
C CYS A 178 4.02 21.20 -8.22
N TYR A 179 4.61 21.90 -7.25
CA TYR A 179 4.33 23.31 -7.03
C TYR A 179 4.80 24.19 -8.21
N GLU A 180 5.96 23.91 -8.81
CA GLU A 180 6.40 24.59 -10.04
C GLU A 180 5.38 24.42 -11.17
N LYS A 181 4.89 23.19 -11.38
CA LYS A 181 3.88 22.88 -12.41
C LYS A 181 2.56 23.62 -12.17
N LYS A 182 2.22 23.92 -10.91
CA LYS A 182 1.06 24.75 -10.54
C LYS A 182 1.32 26.26 -10.58
N GLY A 183 2.54 26.69 -10.89
CA GLY A 183 2.94 28.11 -10.86
C GLY A 183 3.18 28.67 -9.45
N LEU A 184 3.18 27.81 -8.42
CA LEU A 184 3.41 28.16 -7.02
C LEU A 184 4.92 28.20 -6.71
N LYS A 185 5.59 29.21 -7.26
CA LYS A 185 7.06 29.31 -7.22
C LYS A 185 7.64 29.44 -5.80
N VAL A 186 6.96 30.14 -4.90
CA VAL A 186 7.44 30.37 -3.52
C VAL A 186 7.45 29.06 -2.73
N GLU A 187 6.37 28.29 -2.85
CA GLU A 187 6.22 26.97 -2.23
C GLU A 187 7.21 25.98 -2.81
N ALA A 188 7.43 26.01 -4.13
CA ALA A 188 8.43 25.20 -4.80
C ALA A 188 9.85 25.49 -4.29
N GLN A 189 10.23 26.77 -4.26
CA GLN A 189 11.54 27.21 -3.75
C GLN A 189 11.77 26.71 -2.33
N LYS A 190 10.78 26.89 -1.44
CA LYS A 190 10.86 26.41 -0.06
C LYS A 190 11.09 24.89 0.02
N CYS A 191 10.39 24.11 -0.82
CA CYS A 191 10.57 22.66 -0.86
C CYS A 191 12.01 22.27 -1.25
N TYR A 192 12.57 22.93 -2.25
CA TYR A 192 13.95 22.66 -2.68
C TYR A 192 14.99 23.12 -1.65
N GLU A 193 14.80 24.27 -1.02
CA GLU A 193 15.66 24.73 0.08
C GLU A 193 15.62 23.75 1.26
N ASP A 194 14.43 23.30 1.65
CA ASP A 194 14.26 22.31 2.72
C ASP A 194 14.87 20.95 2.33
N ALA A 195 14.89 20.59 1.04
CA ALA A 195 15.57 19.40 0.56
C ALA A 195 17.09 19.51 0.72
N LEU A 196 17.67 20.69 0.42
CA LEU A 196 19.09 20.97 0.62
C LEU A 196 19.50 21.09 2.09
N LYS A 197 18.59 21.46 3.00
CA LYS A 197 18.85 21.39 4.44
C LYS A 197 19.07 19.96 4.94
N VAL A 198 18.36 18.99 4.35
CA VAL A 198 18.50 17.57 4.69
C VAL A 198 19.70 16.96 3.95
N GLN A 199 19.85 17.25 2.65
CA GLN A 199 20.96 16.78 1.83
C GLN A 199 21.52 17.93 0.98
N PRO A 200 22.58 18.61 1.45
CA PRO A 200 23.15 19.78 0.76
C PRO A 200 23.62 19.52 -0.68
N ASP A 201 24.05 18.28 -0.96
CA ASP A 201 24.60 17.88 -2.26
C ASP A 201 23.53 17.31 -3.22
N TYR A 202 22.24 17.50 -2.93
CA TYR A 202 21.17 16.97 -3.77
C TYR A 202 21.02 17.79 -5.07
N SER A 203 21.67 17.31 -6.13
CA SER A 203 21.81 18.00 -7.42
C SER A 203 20.49 18.47 -8.03
N ALA A 204 19.43 17.66 -7.96
CA ALA A 204 18.13 18.02 -8.54
C ALA A 204 17.49 19.24 -7.87
N ALA A 205 17.68 19.42 -6.55
CA ALA A 205 17.19 20.61 -5.84
C ALA A 205 18.01 21.86 -6.18
N GLN A 206 19.35 21.73 -6.29
CA GLN A 206 20.21 22.84 -6.70
C GLN A 206 19.86 23.35 -8.11
N VAL A 207 19.69 22.41 -9.05
CA VAL A 207 19.27 22.71 -10.43
C VAL A 207 17.91 23.39 -10.44
N ALA A 208 16.93 22.90 -9.67
CA ALA A 208 15.61 23.49 -9.62
C ALA A 208 15.61 24.91 -9.02
N LEU A 209 16.38 25.17 -7.96
CA LEU A 209 16.55 26.52 -7.42
C LEU A 209 17.20 27.48 -8.41
N SER A 210 18.25 27.04 -9.10
CA SER A 210 18.90 27.86 -10.14
C SER A 210 17.95 28.21 -11.28
N ARG A 211 17.06 27.28 -11.66
CA ARG A 211 16.00 27.50 -12.65
C ARG A 211 14.93 28.49 -12.15
N LEU A 212 14.58 28.46 -10.88
CA LEU A 212 13.57 29.36 -10.29
C LEU A 212 14.08 30.78 -10.05
N ALA A 213 15.40 30.94 -9.90
CA ALA A 213 16.06 32.23 -9.71
C ALA A 213 16.37 32.98 -11.03
N ALA A 214 16.24 32.30 -12.18
CA ALA A 214 16.40 32.87 -13.52
C ALA A 214 15.08 33.45 -14.05
#